data_AF-A0A966NTV7-F1
#
_entry.id   AF-A0A966NTV7-F1
#
_cell.length_a   1.000
_cell.length_b   1.000
_cell.length_c   1.000
_cell.angle_alpha   90.00
_cell.angle_beta   90.00
_cell.angle_gamma   90.00
#
_symmetry.space_group_name_H-M   'P 1'
#
loop_
_entity.id
_entity.type
_entity.pdbx_description
1 polymer ?
#
loop_
_entity_poly.entity_id
_entity_poly.type
_entity_poly.pdbx_seq_one_letter_code
_entity_poly.pdbx_strand_id
1 'polypeptide(L)'
;MPRSARVIASVAPSSLTIGADMMAAELVLSIDDATLAYEAVKRLEYVGIAVALIRLSDSDTLEETTIIRHVDKAVIDNGRVLIESVAGPFKSRTLKRPVDGTDAQITLGQSYLDFVAGNPNLPETTVPPSE
;
A
#
# COMPACT_ATOMS: atom_id res chain seq x y z
N MET A 1 2.39 29.74 -2.40
CA MET A 1 3.65 29.16 -2.89
C MET A 1 3.46 27.65 -2.96
N PRO A 2 3.58 27.00 -4.12
CA PRO A 2 3.59 25.54 -4.15
C PRO A 2 4.94 25.07 -3.62
N ARG A 3 4.93 24.29 -2.54
CA ARG A 3 6.13 23.60 -2.04
C ARG A 3 6.18 22.24 -2.73
N SER A 4 7.34 21.93 -3.29
CA SER A 4 7.59 20.73 -4.08
C SER A 4 7.53 19.49 -3.21
N ALA A 5 6.70 18.51 -3.58
CA ALA A 5 6.65 17.20 -2.94
C ALA A 5 8.02 16.51 -3.03
N ARG A 6 8.45 15.87 -1.93
CA ARG A 6 9.77 15.22 -1.82
C ARG A 6 9.64 13.71 -2.00
N VAL A 7 10.23 13.18 -3.07
CA VAL A 7 10.42 11.74 -3.26
C VAL A 7 11.57 11.28 -2.36
N ILE A 8 11.33 10.25 -1.55
CA ILE A 8 12.31 9.72 -0.60
C ILE A 8 12.95 8.41 -1.09
N ALA A 9 12.26 7.65 -1.94
CA ALA A 9 12.83 6.48 -2.62
C ALA A 9 12.11 6.20 -3.95
N SER A 10 12.87 5.81 -4.97
CA SER A 10 12.34 5.22 -6.20
C SER A 10 12.85 3.79 -6.29
N VAL A 11 11.92 2.83 -6.29
CA VAL A 11 12.23 1.43 -6.55
C VAL A 11 11.91 1.19 -8.01
N ALA A 12 12.92 1.32 -8.88
CA ALA A 12 12.77 0.86 -10.25
C ALA A 12 12.42 -0.63 -10.18
N PRO A 13 11.35 -1.09 -10.85
CA PRO A 13 10.95 -2.50 -10.84
C PRO A 13 12.13 -3.29 -11.42
N SER A 14 12.92 -3.88 -10.54
CA SER A 14 14.13 -4.59 -10.92
C SER A 14 13.70 -5.98 -11.35
N SER A 15 13.30 -6.11 -12.62
CA SER A 15 13.16 -7.38 -13.34
C SER A 15 12.30 -8.48 -12.67
N LEU A 16 11.45 -8.15 -11.70
CA LEU A 16 10.25 -8.93 -11.46
C LEU A 16 9.34 -8.61 -12.64
N THR A 17 9.09 -9.60 -13.49
CA THR A 17 7.89 -9.59 -14.31
C THR A 17 6.76 -9.26 -13.35
N ILE A 18 6.25 -8.02 -13.39
CA ILE A 18 4.96 -7.68 -12.80
C ILE A 18 4.04 -8.69 -13.47
N GLY A 19 3.68 -9.75 -12.74
CA GLY A 19 2.70 -10.70 -13.24
C GLY A 19 1.51 -9.86 -13.68
N ALA A 20 0.86 -10.20 -14.79
CA ALA A 20 -0.22 -9.39 -15.36
C ALA A 20 -1.36 -9.06 -14.35
N ASP A 21 -1.36 -9.68 -13.17
CA ASP A 21 -2.26 -9.47 -12.03
C ASP A 21 -1.72 -8.59 -10.87
N MET A 22 -0.48 -8.09 -10.90
CA MET A 22 0.09 -7.28 -9.82
C MET A 22 -0.23 -5.78 -10.00
N MET A 23 -0.82 -5.16 -8.97
CA MET A 23 -1.14 -3.73 -8.95
C MET A 23 0.07 -2.91 -8.53
N ALA A 24 0.48 -1.92 -9.33
CA ALA A 24 1.54 -0.99 -8.94
C ALA A 24 0.98 0.14 -8.06
N ALA A 25 1.61 0.39 -6.91
CA ALA A 25 1.16 1.40 -5.95
C ALA A 25 2.26 2.40 -5.55
N GLU A 26 1.86 3.64 -5.34
CA GLU A 26 2.62 4.64 -4.59
C GLU A 26 2.26 4.52 -3.11
N LEU A 27 3.25 4.33 -2.24
CA LEU A 27 3.09 4.35 -0.79
C LEU A 27 3.38 5.74 -0.25
N VAL A 28 2.39 6.36 0.39
CA VAL A 28 2.51 7.67 1.03
C VAL A 28 2.52 7.47 2.54
N LEU A 29 3.65 7.82 3.15
CA LEU A 29 3.88 7.78 4.58
C LEU A 29 3.52 9.13 5.19
N SER A 30 2.77 9.15 6.29
CA SER A 30 2.57 10.37 7.09
C SER A 30 3.67 10.58 8.14
N ILE A 31 4.54 9.58 8.34
CA ILE A 31 5.62 9.59 9.33
C ILE A 31 6.90 9.10 8.64
N ASP A 32 8.01 9.79 8.87
CA ASP A 32 9.32 9.44 8.34
C ASP A 32 9.96 8.31 9.16
N ASP A 33 9.45 7.09 8.98
CA ASP A 33 9.92 5.88 9.66
C ASP A 33 10.18 4.76 8.63
N ALA A 34 11.45 4.43 8.45
CA ALA A 34 11.91 3.42 7.50
C ALA A 34 11.46 1.99 7.88
N THR A 35 11.27 1.70 9.16
CA THR A 35 10.82 0.39 9.64
C THR A 35 9.35 0.20 9.28
N LEU A 36 8.53 1.23 9.51
CA LEU A 36 7.12 1.24 9.10
C LEU A 36 6.96 1.12 7.59
N ALA A 37 7.79 1.85 6.83
CA ALA A 37 7.81 1.78 5.37
C ALA A 37 8.14 0.36 4.89
N TYR A 38 9.19 -0.25 5.44
CA TYR A 38 9.62 -1.60 5.09
C TYR A 38 8.54 -2.66 5.40
N GLU A 39 7.93 -2.60 6.59
CA GLU A 39 6.84 -3.50 6.95
C GLU A 39 5.61 -3.34 6.03
N ALA A 40 5.28 -2.11 5.64
CA ALA A 40 4.17 -1.84 4.72
C ALA A 40 4.42 -2.43 3.34
N VAL A 41 5.63 -2.23 2.79
CA VAL A 41 6.03 -2.80 1.50
C VAL A 41 5.92 -4.31 1.54
N LYS A 42 6.52 -4.96 2.55
CA LYS A 42 6.50 -6.42 2.70
C LYS A 42 5.07 -6.99 2.78
N ARG A 43 4.19 -6.33 3.53
CA ARG A 43 2.77 -6.73 3.69
C ARG A 43 1.97 -6.54 2.41
N LEU A 44 2.20 -5.47 1.67
CA LEU A 44 1.54 -5.20 0.39
C LEU A 44 2.00 -6.16 -0.71
N GLU A 45 3.30 -6.47 -0.77
CA GLU A 45 3.85 -7.45 -1.71
C GLU A 45 3.30 -8.85 -1.47
N TYR A 46 3.05 -9.23 -0.20
CA TYR A 46 2.41 -10.50 0.16
C TYR A 46 1.04 -10.68 -0.52
N VAL A 47 0.30 -9.59 -0.77
CA VAL A 47 -1.03 -9.61 -1.41
C VAL A 47 -0.99 -9.21 -2.89
N GLY A 48 0.19 -9.22 -3.51
CA GLY A 48 0.35 -8.92 -4.94
C GLY A 48 0.29 -7.43 -5.29
N ILE A 49 0.50 -6.54 -4.32
CA ILE A 49 0.61 -5.08 -4.54
C ILE A 49 2.08 -4.70 -4.55
N ALA A 50 2.59 -4.35 -5.72
CA ALA A 50 3.97 -3.91 -5.89
C ALA A 50 4.09 -2.43 -5.55
N VAL A 51 4.90 -2.08 -4.54
CA VAL A 51 5.18 -0.68 -4.23
C VAL A 51 6.25 -0.16 -5.20
N ALA A 52 5.86 0.71 -6.12
CA ALA A 52 6.75 1.28 -7.14
C ALA A 52 7.42 2.60 -6.68
N LEU A 53 6.79 3.29 -5.72
CA LEU A 53 7.24 4.60 -5.25
C LEU A 53 6.91 4.75 -3.77
N ILE A 54 7.81 5.35 -3.00
CA ILE A 54 7.55 5.72 -1.60
C ILE A 54 7.73 7.23 -1.45
N ARG A 55 6.74 7.88 -0.85
CA ARG A 55 6.71 9.32 -0.59
C ARG A 55 6.41 9.60 0.87
N LEU A 56 6.96 10.69 1.37
CA LEU A 56 6.50 11.30 2.60
C LEU A 56 5.40 12.30 2.25
N SER A 57 4.30 12.27 3.00
CA SER A 57 3.19 13.20 2.88
C SER A 57 3.67 14.61 3.26
N ASP A 58 3.29 15.60 2.47
CA ASP A 58 3.48 17.01 2.81
C ASP A 58 2.42 17.52 3.82
N SER A 59 1.48 16.65 4.22
CA SER A 59 0.48 16.98 5.23
C SER A 59 1.03 16.74 6.63
N ASP A 60 0.89 17.74 7.50
CA ASP A 60 1.20 17.62 8.94
C ASP A 60 0.14 16.77 9.69
N THR A 61 -0.94 16.35 9.01
CA THR A 61 -2.00 15.53 9.60
C THR A 61 -1.86 14.07 9.19
N LEU A 62 -1.81 13.19 10.19
CA LEU A 62 -1.98 11.76 10.00
C LEU A 62 -3.45 11.44 9.71
N GLU A 63 -3.72 10.71 8.63
CA GLU A 63 -5.07 10.23 8.32
C GLU A 63 -5.52 9.24 9.41
N GLU A 64 -6.76 9.32 9.89
CA GLU A 64 -7.27 8.38 10.90
C GLU A 64 -7.32 6.93 10.37
N THR A 65 -7.59 6.78 9.06
CA THR A 65 -7.71 5.48 8.40
C THR A 65 -6.80 5.46 7.19
N THR A 66 -6.16 4.33 6.92
CA THR A 66 -5.47 4.10 5.64
C THR A 66 -6.41 4.36 4.47
N ILE A 67 -5.93 5.09 3.47
CA ILE A 67 -6.72 5.44 2.28
C ILE A 67 -6.05 4.82 1.06
N ILE A 68 -6.79 3.98 0.34
CA ILE A 68 -6.38 3.46 -0.97
C ILE A 68 -7.12 4.24 -2.05
N ARG A 69 -6.37 4.98 -2.84
CA ARG A 69 -6.85 5.67 -4.03
C ARG A 69 -6.49 4.84 -5.24
N HIS A 70 -7.43 4.54 -6.14
CA HIS A 70 -7.22 3.57 -7.22
C HIS A 70 -7.95 3.96 -8.50
N VAL A 71 -7.43 3.56 -9.66
CA VAL A 71 -8.09 3.81 -10.95
C VAL A 71 -9.22 2.80 -11.21
N ASP A 72 -8.96 1.52 -10.98
CA ASP A 72 -9.95 0.45 -11.14
C ASP A 72 -10.50 0.00 -9.78
N LYS A 73 -11.82 0.06 -9.62
CA LYS A 73 -12.51 -0.36 -8.38
C LYS A 73 -12.56 -1.88 -8.23
N ALA A 74 -12.62 -2.63 -9.33
CA ALA A 74 -12.76 -4.08 -9.30
C ALA A 74 -11.56 -4.73 -8.58
N VAL A 75 -10.35 -4.23 -8.82
CA VAL A 75 -9.11 -4.72 -8.18
C VAL A 75 -9.19 -4.57 -6.66
N ILE A 76 -9.61 -3.40 -6.17
CA ILE A 76 -9.70 -3.13 -4.73
C ILE A 76 -10.86 -3.88 -4.07
N ASP A 77 -12.01 -3.98 -4.73
CA ASP A 77 -13.16 -4.70 -4.17
C ASP A 77 -12.89 -6.21 -4.07
N ASN A 78 -12.34 -6.81 -5.11
CA ASN A 78 -12.04 -8.24 -5.15
C ASN A 78 -10.93 -8.60 -4.15
N GLY A 79 -9.93 -7.71 -3.99
CA GLY A 79 -8.81 -7.89 -3.06
C GLY A 79 -9.08 -7.43 -1.62
N ARG A 80 -10.24 -6.83 -1.31
CA ARG A 80 -10.46 -6.10 -0.05
C ARG A 80 -10.12 -6.91 1.19
N VAL A 81 -10.67 -8.12 1.31
CA VAL A 81 -10.47 -8.99 2.48
C VAL A 81 -8.99 -9.33 2.65
N LEU A 82 -8.31 -9.62 1.53
CA LEU A 82 -6.90 -9.96 1.53
C LEU A 82 -6.04 -8.76 1.93
N ILE A 83 -6.33 -7.56 1.40
CA ILE A 83 -5.64 -6.32 1.75
C ILE A 83 -5.86 -5.97 3.23
N GLU A 84 -7.10 -6.06 3.72
CA GLU A 84 -7.43 -5.80 5.13
C GLU A 84 -6.71 -6.78 6.07
N SER A 85 -6.46 -8.02 5.63
CA SER A 85 -5.72 -9.02 6.43
C SER A 85 -4.24 -8.67 6.65
N VAL A 86 -3.65 -7.84 5.80
CA VAL A 86 -2.21 -7.49 5.86
C VAL A 86 -1.93 -6.03 6.20
N ALA A 87 -2.90 -5.14 6.00
CA ALA A 87 -2.73 -3.69 6.22
C ALA A 87 -3.81 -3.10 7.16
N GLY A 88 -4.70 -3.93 7.70
CA GLY A 88 -5.81 -3.47 8.53
C GLY A 88 -6.90 -2.75 7.73
N PRO A 89 -7.89 -2.17 8.42
CA PRO A 89 -9.03 -1.54 7.78
C PRO A 89 -8.61 -0.30 6.98
N PHE A 90 -9.18 -0.16 5.77
CA PHE A 90 -8.89 0.94 4.86
C PHE A 90 -10.16 1.50 4.20
N LYS A 91 -10.10 2.79 3.82
CA LYS A 91 -11.10 3.44 2.96
C LYS A 91 -10.61 3.42 1.52
N SER A 92 -11.49 3.11 0.57
CA SER A 92 -11.19 3.18 -0.86
C SER A 92 -11.75 4.46 -1.50
N ARG A 93 -11.00 5.08 -2.41
CA ARG A 93 -11.45 6.23 -3.21
C ARG A 93 -11.03 6.06 -4.67
N THR A 94 -11.91 6.41 -5.60
CA THR A 94 -11.58 6.37 -7.04
C THR A 94 -10.71 7.56 -7.44
N LEU A 95 -9.66 7.29 -8.21
CA LEU A 95 -8.85 8.26 -8.92
C LEU A 95 -9.40 8.45 -10.33
N LYS A 96 -9.43 9.70 -10.80
CA LYS A 96 -9.82 9.99 -12.20
C LYS A 96 -8.73 9.60 -13.20
N ARG A 97 -7.46 9.57 -12.77
CA ARG A 97 -6.27 9.26 -13.59
C ARG A 97 -5.18 8.64 -12.69
N PRO A 98 -4.27 7.80 -13.25
CA PRO A 98 -3.08 7.32 -12.55
C PRO A 98 -2.26 8.47 -11.94
N VAL A 99 -1.63 8.21 -10.81
CA VAL A 99 -0.66 9.14 -10.18
C VAL A 99 0.73 8.62 -10.52
N ASP A 100 1.55 9.43 -11.20
CA ASP A 100 2.96 9.13 -11.48
C ASP A 100 3.25 7.73 -12.05
N GLY A 101 2.31 7.19 -12.85
CA GLY A 101 2.45 5.89 -13.51
C GLY A 101 2.07 4.67 -12.65
N THR A 102 1.48 4.88 -11.46
CA THR A 102 0.93 3.81 -10.62
C THR A 102 -0.59 3.68 -10.74
N ASP A 103 -1.11 2.48 -10.55
CA ASP A 103 -2.55 2.17 -10.59
C ASP A 103 -3.27 2.63 -9.32
N ALA A 104 -2.52 2.72 -8.22
CA ALA A 104 -3.00 3.14 -6.93
C ALA A 104 -2.02 4.03 -6.15
N GLN A 105 -2.57 4.76 -5.18
CA GLN A 105 -1.85 5.46 -4.13
C GLN A 105 -2.41 4.99 -2.79
N ILE A 106 -1.54 4.54 -1.89
CA ILE A 106 -1.88 4.04 -0.55
C ILE A 106 -1.30 5.02 0.46
N THR A 107 -2.16 5.76 1.14
CA THR A 107 -1.77 6.65 2.25
C THR A 107 -1.96 5.92 3.57
N LEU A 108 -0.87 5.69 4.30
CA LEU A 108 -0.92 5.03 5.60
C LEU A 108 -1.52 5.96 6.65
N GLY A 109 -2.56 5.49 7.33
CA GLY A 109 -3.19 6.20 8.44
C GLY A 109 -2.90 5.56 9.79
N GLN A 110 -3.47 6.14 10.86
CA GLN A 110 -3.42 5.61 12.21
C GLN A 110 -3.91 4.17 12.28
N SER A 111 -4.94 3.80 11.50
CA SER A 111 -5.42 2.41 11.45
C SER A 111 -4.36 1.38 11.03
N TYR A 112 -3.41 1.77 10.18
CA TYR A 112 -2.28 0.88 9.84
C TYR A 112 -1.28 0.78 10.99
N LEU A 113 -0.98 1.89 11.66
CA LEU A 113 -0.08 1.91 12.82
C LEU A 113 -0.63 1.03 13.95
N ASP A 114 -1.92 1.16 14.25
CA ASP A 114 -2.59 0.34 15.26
C ASP A 114 -2.58 -1.14 14.88
N PHE A 115 -2.79 -1.43 13.59
CA PHE A 115 -2.75 -2.78 13.06
C PHE A 115 -1.35 -3.42 13.24
N VAL A 116 -0.27 -2.73 12.84
CA VAL A 116 1.09 -3.28 13.00
C VAL A 116 1.57 -3.30 14.45
N ALA A 117 1.08 -2.40 15.31
CA ALA A 117 1.37 -2.41 16.74
C ALA A 117 0.82 -3.67 17.43
N GLY A 118 -0.28 -4.24 16.93
CA GLY A 118 -0.77 -5.56 17.32
C GLY A 118 0.14 -6.73 16.88
N ASN A 119 1.20 -6.43 16.12
CA ASN A 119 2.13 -7.36 15.49
C ASN A 119 1.47 -8.63 14.90
N PRO A 120 0.43 -8.48 14.05
CA PRO A 120 -0.21 -9.62 13.42
C PRO A 120 0.79 -10.27 12.47
N ASN A 121 0.98 -11.59 12.60
CA ASN A 121 1.71 -12.35 11.60
C ASN A 121 1.03 -12.20 10.24
N LEU A 122 1.83 -12.27 9.17
CA LEU A 122 1.25 -12.46 7.83
C LEU A 122 0.39 -13.74 7.85
N PRO A 123 -0.73 -13.78 7.11
CA PRO A 123 -1.53 -14.98 6.99
C PRO A 123 -0.67 -16.18 6.59
N GLU A 124 -1.00 -17.38 7.07
CA GLU A 124 -0.31 -18.59 6.61
C GLU A 124 -0.71 -18.88 5.16
N THR A 125 0.27 -19.19 4.30
CA THR A 125 0.02 -19.59 2.89
C THR A 125 -0.27 -21.09 2.74
N THR A 126 -0.44 -21.82 3.84
CA THR A 126 -0.56 -23.27 3.80
C THR A 126 -1.97 -23.68 3.36
N VAL A 127 -2.11 -24.06 2.09
CA VAL A 127 -3.22 -24.90 1.66
C VAL A 127 -2.98 -26.29 2.28
N PRO A 128 -3.89 -26.81 3.13
CA PRO A 128 -3.76 -28.19 3.59
C PRO A 128 -3.78 -29.13 2.37
N PRO A 129 -2.95 -30.19 2.35
CA PRO A 129 -2.98 -31.15 1.27
C PRO A 129 -4.40 -31.71 1.13
N SER A 130 -4.95 -31.67 -0.09
CA SER A 130 -6.23 -32.30 -0.37
C SER A 130 -6.10 -33.81 -0.10
N GLU A 131 -6.99 -34.35 0.73
CA GLU A 131 -7.13 -35.79 0.97
C GLU A 131 -7.81 -36.48 -0.23
#